data_AF-A0A179URR4-F1
#
_entry.id   AF-A0A179URR4-F1
#
_cell.length_a   1.000
_cell.length_b   1.000
_cell.length_c   1.000
_cell.angle_alpha   90.00
_cell.angle_beta   90.00
_cell.angle_gamma   90.00
#
_symmetry.space_group_name_H-M   'P 1'
#
loop_
_entity.id
_entity.type
_entity.pdbx_description
1 polymer ?
#
loop_
_entity_poly.entity_id
_entity_poly.type
_entity_poly.pdbx_seq_one_letter_code
_entity_poly.pdbx_strand_id
1 'polypeptide(L)'
;MVKALNRHGTHRSYLYLRINSISTLRTRTGCLPHLNTFVKDEYQLTAILLEYILKMKELNWINYNERRMQNFVDELNRIHDTLVYHNDVHPRNMMIVEEDPERTI
;
A
#
# COMPACT_ATOMS: atom_id res chain seq x y z
N MET A 1 0.81 6.78 -16.96
CA MET A 1 1.61 7.95 -16.51
C MET A 1 1.08 8.40 -15.15
N VAL A 2 1.61 7.87 -14.04
CA VAL A 2 1.13 8.24 -12.70
C VAL A 2 1.97 9.42 -12.19
N LYS A 3 1.34 10.59 -12.07
CA LYS A 3 1.93 11.79 -11.47
C LYS A 3 2.12 11.55 -9.97
N ALA A 4 3.32 11.84 -9.47
CA ALA A 4 3.56 11.92 -8.03
C ALA A 4 2.79 13.12 -7.47
N LEU A 5 1.82 12.87 -6.59
CA LEU A 5 1.11 13.91 -5.84
C LEU A 5 2.04 14.44 -4.75
N ASN A 6 2.49 15.68 -4.91
CA ASN A 6 3.19 16.42 -3.86
C ASN A 6 2.20 16.83 -2.76
N ARG A 7 2.68 16.66 -1.52
CA ARG A 7 2.03 16.91 -0.24
C ARG A 7 1.19 18.18 -0.21
N HIS A 8 -0.03 18.10 0.28
CA HIS A 8 -0.65 19.01 1.27
C HIS A 8 -1.99 18.39 1.72
N GLY A 9 -2.17 18.15 3.03
CA GLY A 9 -3.43 17.66 3.57
C GLY A 9 -3.26 16.74 4.76
N THR A 10 -3.69 17.21 5.93
CA THR A 10 -3.57 16.60 7.25
C THR A 10 -4.50 15.40 7.41
N HIS A 11 -4.22 14.26 6.77
CA HIS A 11 -4.82 12.96 7.12
C HIS A 11 -3.78 11.86 6.89
N ARG A 12 -3.70 10.90 7.83
CA ARG A 12 -2.70 9.81 7.94
C ARG A 12 -2.04 9.49 6.59
N SER A 13 -0.83 10.02 6.41
CA SER A 13 -0.07 9.87 5.18
C SER A 13 0.57 8.50 5.15
N TYR A 14 0.08 7.59 4.30
CA TYR A 14 0.82 6.40 3.94
C TYR A 14 2.08 6.83 3.18
N LEU A 15 3.24 6.57 3.76
CA LEU A 15 4.51 7.05 3.24
C LEU A 15 5.04 6.08 2.18
N TYR A 16 4.56 6.22 0.95
CA TYR A 16 5.08 5.42 -0.16
C TYR A 16 6.38 6.02 -0.69
N LEU A 17 7.47 5.25 -0.64
CA LEU A 17 8.75 5.64 -1.22
C LEU A 17 8.91 4.98 -2.59
N ARG A 18 8.94 5.80 -3.63
CA ARG A 18 9.35 5.37 -4.97
C ARG A 18 10.87 5.36 -5.04
N ILE A 19 11.46 4.18 -5.24
CA ILE A 19 12.90 4.00 -5.40
C ILE A 19 13.20 3.82 -6.88
N ASN A 20 13.94 4.78 -7.45
CA ASN A 20 14.27 4.77 -8.88
C ASN A 20 15.75 4.40 -9.15
N SER A 21 16.56 4.13 -8.11
CA SER A 21 17.96 3.75 -8.27
C SER A 21 18.53 3.02 -7.05
N ILE A 22 19.42 2.06 -7.29
CA ILE A 22 20.23 1.35 -6.29
C ILE A 22 21.08 2.32 -5.44
N SER A 23 21.52 3.44 -6.02
CA SER A 23 22.28 4.46 -5.29
C SER A 23 21.45 5.11 -4.17
N THR A 24 20.13 5.22 -4.34
CA THR A 24 19.18 5.74 -3.34
C THR A 24 18.88 4.72 -2.25
N LEU A 25 18.90 3.41 -2.55
CA LEU A 25 18.83 2.35 -1.55
C LEU A 25 20.04 2.41 -0.60
N ARG A 26 21.24 2.59 -1.17
CA ARG A 26 22.52 2.51 -0.45
C ARG A 26 22.80 3.69 0.49
N THR A 27 22.21 4.86 0.21
CA THR A 27 22.49 6.11 0.95
C THR A 27 21.55 6.39 2.11
N ARG A 28 20.42 5.68 2.22
CA ARG A 28 19.47 5.83 3.35
C ARG A 28 19.24 4.59 4.19
N THR A 29 19.78 3.44 3.79
CA THR A 29 19.65 2.18 4.53
C THR A 29 21.01 1.51 4.63
N GLY A 30 21.58 1.43 5.84
CA GLY A 30 22.51 0.35 6.14
C GLY A 30 21.76 -0.95 5.86
N CYS A 31 22.16 -1.63 4.79
CA CYS A 31 21.32 -2.48 3.96
C CYS A 31 20.46 -3.49 4.75
N LEU A 32 19.14 -3.46 4.52
CA LEU A 32 18.27 -4.59 4.84
C LEU A 32 18.74 -5.79 4.01
N PRO A 33 19.14 -6.93 4.63
CA PRO A 33 19.68 -8.08 3.90
C PRO A 33 18.71 -8.61 2.83
N HIS A 34 17.40 -8.41 3.01
CA HIS A 34 16.35 -8.82 2.09
C HIS A 34 16.25 -7.98 0.81
N LEU A 35 16.87 -6.79 0.76
CA LEU A 35 16.87 -5.95 -0.44
C LEU A 35 18.13 -6.12 -1.29
N ASN A 36 19.09 -6.94 -0.84
CA ASN A 36 20.34 -7.18 -1.57
C ASN A 36 20.12 -7.88 -2.92
N THR A 37 19.04 -8.65 -3.07
CA THR A 37 18.67 -9.29 -4.34
C THR A 37 18.39 -8.28 -5.44
N PHE A 38 17.86 -7.10 -5.09
CA PHE A 38 17.56 -5.99 -6.00
C PHE A 38 18.79 -5.17 -6.41
N VAL A 39 19.92 -5.31 -5.71
CA VAL A 39 21.18 -4.59 -6.03
C VAL A 39 21.82 -5.11 -7.31
N LYS A 40 21.54 -6.36 -7.67
CA LYS A 40 22.08 -7.02 -8.88
C LYS A 40 21.05 -7.13 -10.01
N ASP A 41 19.89 -6.49 -9.86
CA ASP A 41 18.88 -6.51 -10.92
C ASP A 41 19.43 -5.77 -12.15
N GLU A 42 19.30 -6.42 -13.31
CA GLU A 42 19.74 -5.88 -14.60
C GLU A 42 18.83 -4.73 -15.06
N TYR A 43 17.57 -4.75 -14.62
CA TYR A 43 16.57 -3.76 -14.99
C TYR A 43 16.48 -2.62 -13.98
N GLN A 44 16.03 -1.45 -14.43
CA GLN A 44 15.77 -0.32 -13.54
C GLN A 44 14.76 -0.73 -12.49
N LEU A 45 15.12 -0.54 -11.22
CA LEU A 45 14.24 -0.84 -10.12
C LEU A 45 12.95 -0.01 -10.23
N THR A 46 11.84 -0.68 -10.50
CA THR A 46 10.50 -0.12 -10.38
C THR A 46 9.77 -0.85 -9.27
N ALA A 47 10.28 -0.69 -8.05
CA ALA A 47 9.65 -1.22 -6.84
C ALA A 47 9.00 -0.09 -6.04
N ILE A 48 7.82 -0.38 -5.49
CA ILE A 48 7.17 0.45 -4.47
C ILE A 48 7.32 -0.29 -3.15
N LEU A 49 7.91 0.35 -2.16
CA LEU A 49 7.91 -0.18 -0.79
C LEU A 49 6.61 0.24 -0.12
N LEU A 50 5.86 -0.75 0.35
CA LEU A 50 4.66 -0.58 1.15
C LEU A 50 4.98 -0.79 2.62
N GLU A 51 4.18 -0.19 3.51
CA GLU A 51 4.23 -0.47 4.94
C GLU A 51 4.01 -1.96 5.19
N TYR A 52 4.83 -2.57 6.05
CA TYR A 52 4.56 -3.92 6.54
C TYR A 52 3.57 -3.86 7.70
N ILE A 53 2.40 -4.46 7.50
CA ILE A 53 1.30 -4.42 8.47
C ILE A 53 1.14 -5.81 9.07
N LEU A 54 1.41 -5.90 10.37
CA LEU A 54 1.37 -7.18 11.09
C LEU A 54 -0.06 -7.75 11.10
N LYS A 55 -0.19 -9.07 10.89
CA LYS A 55 -1.48 -9.79 10.86
C LYS A 55 -2.47 -9.24 9.82
N MET A 56 -1.96 -8.63 8.75
CA MET A 56 -2.76 -8.28 7.59
C MET A 56 -3.19 -9.56 6.85
N LYS A 57 -4.48 -9.67 6.51
CA LYS A 57 -5.04 -10.82 5.79
C LYS A 57 -6.00 -10.37 4.71
N GLU A 58 -6.13 -11.20 3.68
CA GLU A 58 -7.14 -11.02 2.64
C GLU A 58 -8.55 -11.13 3.22
N LEU A 59 -9.46 -10.29 2.74
CA LEU A 59 -10.89 -10.43 2.99
C LEU A 59 -11.41 -11.74 2.39
N ASN A 60 -12.19 -12.50 3.17
CA ASN A 60 -12.86 -13.71 2.73
C ASN A 60 -14.16 -13.93 3.50
N TRP A 61 -14.87 -15.00 3.15
CA TRP A 61 -16.17 -15.35 3.76
C TRP A 61 -16.11 -15.55 5.28
N ILE A 62 -14.97 -15.98 5.84
CA ILE A 62 -14.81 -16.28 7.27
C ILE A 62 -14.61 -14.99 8.07
N ASN A 63 -13.88 -14.02 7.51
CA ASN A 63 -13.52 -12.78 8.20
C ASN A 63 -14.35 -11.56 7.75
N TYR A 64 -15.40 -11.82 6.99
CA TYR A 64 -16.40 -10.84 6.59
C TYR A 64 -17.14 -10.27 7.81
N ASN A 65 -17.32 -8.95 7.84
CA ASN A 65 -18.31 -8.30 8.71
C ASN A 65 -18.83 -7.01 8.05
N GLU A 66 -20.05 -6.62 8.39
CA GLU A 66 -20.73 -5.47 7.76
C GLU A 66 -19.99 -4.15 7.98
N ARG A 67 -19.44 -3.93 9.18
CA ARG A 67 -18.71 -2.70 9.50
C ARG A 67 -17.45 -2.53 8.64
N ARG A 68 -16.70 -3.60 8.41
CA ARG A 68 -15.55 -3.60 7.48
C ARG A 68 -16.00 -3.27 6.08
N MET A 69 -17.13 -3.80 5.62
CA MET A 69 -17.61 -3.50 4.27
C MET A 69 -18.01 -2.05 4.13
N GLN A 70 -18.65 -1.48 5.15
CA GLN A 70 -18.92 -0.05 5.16
C GLN A 70 -17.63 0.76 5.06
N ASN A 71 -16.59 0.39 5.82
CA ASN A 71 -15.30 1.07 5.73
C ASN A 71 -14.66 0.94 4.34
N PHE A 72 -14.69 -0.23 3.68
CA PHE A 72 -14.20 -0.36 2.31
C PHE A 72 -14.98 0.52 1.32
N VAL A 73 -16.31 0.60 1.45
CA VAL A 73 -17.14 1.48 0.61
C VAL A 73 -16.77 2.95 0.84
N ASP A 74 -16.59 3.36 2.09
CA ASP A 74 -16.22 4.73 2.46
C ASP A 74 -14.83 5.09 1.91
N GLU A 75 -13.84 4.19 1.99
CA GLU A 75 -12.50 4.42 1.42
C GLU A 75 -12.52 4.42 -0.13
N LEU A 76 -13.32 3.56 -0.78
CA LEU A 76 -13.50 3.60 -2.24
C LEU A 76 -14.13 4.92 -2.69
N ASN A 77 -15.09 5.46 -1.95
CA ASN A 77 -15.66 6.77 -2.22
C ASN A 77 -14.61 7.87 -2.10
N ARG A 78 -13.73 7.83 -1.09
CA ARG A 78 -12.60 8.77 -0.98
C ARG A 78 -11.62 8.67 -2.17
N ILE A 79 -11.38 7.46 -2.68
CA ILE A 79 -10.58 7.27 -3.90
C ILE A 79 -11.28 7.93 -5.09
N HIS A 80 -12.59 7.70 -5.25
CA HIS A 80 -13.39 8.32 -6.31
C HIS A 80 -13.43 9.86 -6.22
N ASP A 81 -13.43 10.44 -5.02
CA ASP A 81 -13.35 11.89 -4.80
C ASP A 81 -12.05 12.49 -5.36
N THR A 82 -10.99 11.68 -5.50
CA THR A 82 -9.74 12.07 -6.15
C THR A 82 -9.73 11.85 -7.67
N LEU A 83 -10.89 11.49 -8.26
CA LEU A 83 -11.07 11.15 -9.67
C LEU A 83 -10.25 9.94 -10.12
N VAL A 84 -9.94 9.02 -9.20
CA VAL A 84 -9.30 7.74 -9.46
C VAL A 84 -10.33 6.64 -9.31
N TYR A 85 -10.35 5.66 -10.23
CA TYR A 85 -11.23 4.50 -10.14
C TYR A 85 -10.41 3.24 -9.88
N HIS A 86 -10.74 2.51 -8.81
CA HIS A 86 -10.13 1.21 -8.53
C HIS A 86 -10.83 0.13 -9.36
N ASN A 87 -10.32 -0.15 -10.56
CA ASN A 87 -10.97 -1.09 -11.50
C ASN A 87 -10.90 -2.57 -11.08
N ASP A 88 -10.29 -2.89 -9.94
CA ASP A 88 -10.08 -4.27 -9.49
C ASP A 88 -10.52 -4.52 -8.04
N VAL A 89 -11.74 -4.12 -7.68
CA VAL A 89 -12.33 -4.23 -6.32
C VAL A 89 -12.71 -5.66 -5.93
N HIS A 90 -11.78 -6.60 -6.02
CA HIS A 90 -11.96 -7.98 -5.59
C HIS A 90 -11.41 -8.21 -4.17
N PRO A 91 -11.93 -9.21 -3.42
CA PRO A 91 -11.46 -9.50 -2.06
C PRO A 91 -9.94 -9.70 -1.93
N ARG A 92 -9.29 -10.25 -2.96
CA ARG A 92 -7.82 -10.38 -3.03
C ARG A 92 -7.02 -9.08 -2.91
N ASN A 93 -7.66 -7.95 -3.21
CA ASN A 93 -7.09 -6.61 -3.11
C ASN A 93 -7.67 -5.83 -1.91
N MET A 94 -8.45 -6.48 -1.04
CA MET A 94 -9.06 -5.88 0.14
C MET A 94 -8.44 -6.54 1.37
N MET A 95 -7.67 -5.78 2.14
CA MET A 95 -6.92 -6.32 3.26
C MET A 95 -7.53 -5.85 4.59
N ILE A 96 -7.59 -6.78 5.54
CA ILE A 96 -8.04 -6.54 6.91
C ILE A 96 -6.88 -6.70 7.88
N VAL A 97 -6.99 -6.09 9.04
CA VAL A 97 -6.09 -6.35 10.17
C VAL A 97 -6.88 -7.07 11.26
N GLU A 98 -6.44 -8.26 11.67
CA GLU A 98 -7.24 -9.07 12.62
C GLU A 98 -7.39 -8.42 13.99
N GLU A 99 -6.36 -7.72 14.45
CA GLU A 99 -6.34 -7.07 15.78
C GLU A 99 -7.12 -5.75 15.80
N ASP A 100 -7.45 -5.21 14.63
CA ASP A 100 -8.16 -3.95 14.49
C ASP A 100 -9.35 -4.15 13.54
N PRO A 101 -10.55 -4.45 14.08
CA PRO A 101 -11.72 -4.72 13.26
C PRO A 101 -12.23 -3.52 12.48
N GLU A 102 -11.73 -2.31 12.75
CA GLU A 102 -12.08 -1.08 12.03
C GLU A 102 -11.06 -0.72 10.95
N ARG A 103 -9.82 -1.21 11.04
CA ARG A 103 -8.79 -0.98 10.01
C ARG A 103 -9.03 -1.85 8.78
N THR A 104 -9.36 -1.19 7.68
CA THR A 104 -9.41 -1.74 6.31
C THR A 104 -8.34 -1.07 5.45
N ILE A 105 -7.80 -1.81 4.49
CA ILE A 105 -6.67 -1.37 3.63
C ILE A 105 -6.92 -1.81 2.20
#